data_AF-A0A6J8DB91-F1
#
_entry.id   AF-A0A6J8DB91-F1
#
_cell.length_a   1.000
_cell.length_b   1.000
_cell.length_c   1.000
_cell.angle_alpha   90.00
_cell.angle_beta   90.00
_cell.angle_gamma   90.00
#
_symmetry.space_group_name_H-M   'P 1'
#
loop_
_entity.id
_entity.type
_entity.pdbx_description
1 polymer ?
#
loop_
_entity_poly.entity_id
_entity_poly.type
_entity_poly.pdbx_seq_one_letter_code
_entity_poly.pdbx_strand_id
1 'polypeptide(L)'
;MSNRKIDSDEMKVLNKGLKYTPTPTADTDTLSVDIKEFCRKLRLKNHFRDQESKTDDESIVRNKSKFTPEKGKNKNLDLYIDHLSNFPLIPKPQDTVKNNLPLKQQQALSRLQKDESIIIKEADKGGTIVIMDRIYYRDTTQEQLNAKQYYRELNNNMDKETMRNINKLISKFPHCTTILRNLR
;
A
#
# COMPACT_ATOMS: atom_id res chain seq x y z
N MET A 1 -8.60 3.37 -25.74
CA MET A 1 -9.13 4.62 -25.11
C MET A 1 -10.44 4.28 -24.43
N SER A 2 -10.75 4.86 -23.27
CA SER A 2 -12.00 4.57 -22.55
C SER A 2 -13.23 5.13 -23.28
N ASN A 3 -14.32 4.35 -23.35
CA ASN A 3 -15.62 4.81 -23.87
C ASN A 3 -16.48 5.49 -22.78
N ARG A 4 -16.01 5.47 -21.53
CA ARG A 4 -16.72 5.99 -20.36
C ARG A 4 -16.64 7.53 -20.36
N LYS A 5 -17.80 8.18 -20.45
CA LYS A 5 -17.90 9.64 -20.42
C LYS A 5 -17.49 10.16 -19.04
N ILE A 6 -16.56 11.12 -19.01
CA ILE A 6 -16.11 11.81 -17.80
C ILE A 6 -16.92 13.09 -17.65
N ASP A 7 -17.53 13.30 -16.49
CA ASP A 7 -18.26 14.55 -16.23
C ASP A 7 -17.34 15.71 -15.81
N SER A 8 -17.89 16.92 -15.73
CA SER A 8 -17.13 18.14 -15.42
C SER A 8 -16.46 18.09 -14.04
N ASP A 9 -17.12 17.49 -13.04
CA ASP A 9 -16.59 17.43 -11.68
C ASP A 9 -15.55 16.32 -11.54
N GLU A 10 -15.73 15.19 -12.22
CA GLU A 10 -14.71 14.15 -12.36
C GLU A 10 -13.46 14.66 -13.06
N MET A 11 -13.60 15.44 -14.14
CA MET A 11 -12.48 16.06 -14.84
C MET A 11 -11.70 17.01 -13.92
N LYS A 12 -12.40 17.82 -13.11
CA LYS A 12 -11.76 18.70 -12.11
C LYS A 12 -11.00 17.91 -11.05
N VAL A 13 -11.53 16.76 -10.62
CA VAL A 13 -10.85 15.87 -9.67
C VAL A 13 -9.58 15.29 -10.30
N LEU A 14 -9.68 14.75 -11.51
CA LEU A 14 -8.54 14.15 -12.23
C LEU A 14 -7.43 15.19 -12.48
N ASN A 15 -7.79 16.42 -12.85
CA ASN A 15 -6.84 17.51 -13.09
C ASN A 15 -6.05 17.94 -11.83
N LYS A 16 -6.46 17.54 -10.62
CA LYS A 16 -5.64 17.75 -9.41
C LYS A 16 -4.42 16.83 -9.35
N GLY A 17 -4.40 15.76 -10.14
CA GLY A 17 -3.31 14.78 -10.23
C GLY A 17 -3.47 13.61 -9.26
N LEU A 18 -2.82 12.49 -9.58
CA LEU A 18 -2.91 11.25 -8.79
C LEU A 18 -2.21 11.32 -7.43
N LYS A 19 -1.38 12.34 -7.20
CA LYS A 19 -0.74 12.64 -5.90
C LYS A 19 -1.58 13.56 -5.01
N TYR A 20 -2.71 14.07 -5.50
CA TYR A 20 -3.59 14.90 -4.70
C TYR A 20 -4.22 14.08 -3.57
N THR A 21 -4.14 14.59 -2.34
CA THR A 21 -4.70 13.92 -1.16
C THR A 21 -5.91 14.70 -0.66
N PRO A 22 -7.14 14.18 -0.81
CA PRO A 22 -8.34 14.75 -0.19
C PRO A 22 -8.19 14.82 1.33
N THR A 23 -8.90 15.76 1.97
CA THR A 23 -9.00 15.79 3.43
C THR A 23 -9.50 14.43 3.93
N PRO A 24 -8.75 13.73 4.80
CA PRO A 24 -9.14 12.42 5.30
C PRO A 24 -10.45 12.50 6.10
N THR A 25 -11.31 11.50 5.93
CA THR A 25 -12.48 11.29 6.79
C THR A 25 -12.10 10.44 7.99
N ALA A 26 -12.86 10.53 9.08
CA ALA A 26 -12.70 9.62 10.20
C ALA A 26 -12.96 8.18 9.73
N ASP A 27 -11.98 7.30 9.92
CA ASP A 27 -12.08 5.87 9.62
C ASP A 27 -12.06 5.08 10.92
N THR A 28 -13.26 4.87 11.47
CA THR A 28 -13.45 4.17 12.74
C THR A 28 -13.13 2.68 12.64
N ASP A 29 -13.30 2.09 11.46
CA ASP A 29 -13.07 0.66 11.24
C ASP A 29 -11.57 0.36 11.25
N THR A 30 -10.78 1.12 10.49
CA THR A 30 -9.32 1.02 10.52
C THR A 30 -8.79 1.35 11.91
N LEU A 31 -9.31 2.38 12.57
CA LEU A 31 -8.92 2.72 13.94
C LEU A 31 -9.20 1.58 14.94
N SER A 32 -10.33 0.87 14.79
CA SER A 32 -10.65 -0.30 15.61
C SER A 32 -9.67 -1.45 15.40
N VAL A 33 -9.27 -1.70 14.14
CA VAL A 33 -8.23 -2.68 13.81
C VAL A 33 -6.88 -2.26 14.41
N ASP A 34 -6.53 -0.98 14.31
CA ASP A 34 -5.28 -0.43 14.84
C ASP A 34 -5.21 -0.54 16.37
N ILE A 35 -6.31 -0.27 17.07
CA ILE A 35 -6.41 -0.43 18.53
C ILE A 35 -6.18 -1.89 18.92
N LYS A 36 -6.78 -2.84 18.19
CA LYS A 36 -6.57 -4.27 18.45
C LYS A 36 -5.12 -4.68 18.23
N GLU A 37 -4.50 -4.22 17.14
CA GLU A 37 -3.09 -4.48 16.85
C GLU A 37 -2.16 -3.83 17.90
N PHE A 38 -2.49 -2.62 18.36
CA PHE A 38 -1.76 -1.95 19.43
C PHE A 38 -1.86 -2.73 20.75
N CYS A 39 -3.06 -3.14 21.15
CA CYS A 39 -3.27 -3.96 22.34
C CYS A 39 -2.52 -5.31 22.24
N ARG A 40 -2.50 -5.94 21.07
CA ARG A 40 -1.73 -7.15 20.80
C ARG A 40 -0.22 -6.91 20.97
N LYS A 41 0.31 -5.80 20.44
CA LYS A 41 1.72 -5.40 20.63
C LYS A 41 2.08 -5.21 22.10
N LEU A 42 1.19 -4.60 22.88
CA LEU A 42 1.38 -4.45 24.32
C LEU A 42 1.44 -5.81 25.03
N ARG A 43 0.52 -6.74 24.70
CA ARG A 43 0.53 -8.11 25.24
C ARG A 43 1.82 -8.84 24.90
N LEU A 44 2.28 -8.77 23.64
CA LEU A 44 3.53 -9.36 23.20
C LEU A 44 4.73 -8.80 23.97
N LYS A 45 4.84 -7.47 24.07
CA LYS A 45 5.93 -6.81 24.79
C LYS A 45 5.98 -7.23 26.26
N ASN A 46 4.82 -7.35 26.91
CA ASN A 46 4.74 -7.83 28.29
C ASN A 46 5.06 -9.33 28.41
N HIS A 47 4.61 -10.16 27.46
CA HIS A 47 4.82 -11.60 27.49
C HIS A 47 6.30 -11.99 27.33
N PHE A 48 7.03 -11.27 26.47
CA PHE A 48 8.43 -11.50 26.15
C PHE A 48 9.40 -10.63 26.97
N ARG A 49 8.92 -9.87 27.95
CA ARG A 49 9.75 -8.93 28.73
C ARG A 49 10.96 -9.60 29.37
N ASP A 50 10.77 -10.80 29.91
CA ASP A 50 11.78 -11.57 30.64
C ASP A 50 12.39 -12.68 29.78
N GLN A 51 12.05 -12.72 28.49
CA GLN A 51 12.69 -13.64 27.54
C GLN A 51 13.80 -12.88 26.82
N GLU A 52 15.04 -13.24 27.12
CA GLU A 52 16.14 -12.89 26.23
C GLU A 52 15.86 -13.46 24.83
N SER A 53 16.08 -12.64 23.80
CA SER A 53 15.84 -13.04 22.41
C SER A 53 16.79 -14.18 22.04
N LYS A 54 16.36 -15.43 22.22
CA LYS A 54 17.06 -16.64 21.76
C LYS A 54 16.87 -16.89 20.25
N THR A 55 16.77 -15.83 19.45
CA THR A 55 16.57 -15.96 18.01
C THR A 55 17.79 -15.46 17.26
N ASP A 56 18.70 -16.40 16.97
CA ASP A 56 19.88 -16.23 16.12
C ASP A 56 19.54 -16.06 14.62
N ASP A 57 18.26 -15.90 14.27
CA ASP A 57 17.81 -15.74 12.90
C ASP A 57 17.91 -14.27 12.47
N GLU A 58 19.00 -13.85 11.84
CA GLU A 58 19.15 -12.48 11.32
C GLU A 58 18.22 -12.14 10.14
N SER A 59 17.32 -13.03 9.72
CA SER A 59 16.42 -12.74 8.61
C SER A 59 15.52 -11.54 8.89
N ILE A 60 15.69 -10.50 8.05
CA ILE A 60 14.84 -9.30 8.01
C ILE A 60 13.41 -9.67 7.57
N VAL A 61 13.26 -10.74 6.78
CA VAL A 61 11.97 -11.19 6.25
C VAL A 61 11.46 -12.35 7.08
N ARG A 62 10.43 -12.09 7.89
CA ARG A 62 9.74 -13.10 8.69
C ARG A 62 8.25 -13.07 8.40
N ASN A 63 7.62 -14.23 8.40
CA ASN A 63 6.17 -14.34 8.28
C ASN A 63 5.49 -13.66 9.47
N LYS A 64 4.36 -12.96 9.21
CA LYS A 64 3.58 -12.32 10.27
C LYS A 64 3.02 -13.40 11.22
N SER A 65 3.37 -13.30 12.50
CA SER A 65 2.83 -14.17 13.54
C SER A 65 1.38 -13.79 13.88
N LYS A 66 0.52 -14.80 14.03
CA LYS A 66 -0.85 -14.68 14.55
C LYS A 66 -0.94 -14.88 16.08
N PHE A 67 0.19 -15.12 16.73
CA PHE A 67 0.23 -15.35 18.16
C PHE A 67 -0.19 -14.10 18.94
N THR A 68 -1.10 -14.31 19.90
CA THR A 68 -1.55 -13.28 20.85
C THR A 68 -1.49 -13.90 22.25
N PRO A 69 -0.67 -13.36 23.17
CA PRO A 69 -0.60 -13.86 24.53
C PRO A 69 -1.93 -13.76 25.28
N GLU A 70 -2.20 -14.73 26.15
CA GLU A 70 -3.35 -14.71 27.04
C GLU A 70 -3.30 -13.56 28.06
N LYS A 71 -4.48 -13.20 28.58
CA LYS A 71 -4.64 -12.26 29.70
C LYS A 71 -4.25 -12.91 31.04
N GLY A 72 -3.94 -12.09 32.03
CA GLY A 72 -3.71 -12.52 33.41
C GLY A 72 -2.28 -12.35 33.92
N LYS A 73 -1.28 -12.16 33.05
CA LYS A 73 0.11 -11.91 33.47
C LYS A 73 0.28 -10.56 34.18
N ASN A 74 -0.48 -9.54 33.78
CA ASN A 74 -0.38 -8.20 34.36
C ASN A 74 -1.77 -7.56 34.40
N LYS A 75 -2.34 -7.48 35.61
CA LYS A 75 -3.69 -6.94 35.84
C LYS A 75 -3.85 -5.50 35.39
N ASN A 76 -2.84 -4.65 35.62
CA ASN A 76 -2.87 -3.25 35.21
C ASN A 76 -2.87 -3.10 33.68
N LEU A 77 -2.11 -3.96 33.00
CA LEU A 77 -2.09 -4.00 31.55
C LEU A 77 -3.41 -4.48 30.97
N ASP A 78 -3.99 -5.53 31.55
CA ASP A 78 -5.29 -6.05 31.13
C ASP A 78 -6.38 -5.00 31.31
N LEU A 79 -6.42 -4.30 32.46
CA LEU A 79 -7.32 -3.17 32.70
C LEU A 79 -7.14 -2.06 31.64
N TYR A 80 -5.91 -1.68 31.33
CA TYR A 80 -5.64 -0.66 30.31
C TYR A 80 -6.12 -1.09 28.91
N ILE A 81 -5.86 -2.34 28.52
CA ILE A 81 -6.31 -2.90 27.25
C ILE A 81 -7.84 -2.96 27.18
N ASP A 82 -8.50 -3.35 28.27
CA ASP A 82 -9.96 -3.39 28.33
C ASP A 82 -10.56 -1.99 28.21
N HIS A 83 -9.96 -0.98 28.86
CA HIS A 83 -10.37 0.41 28.73
C HIS A 83 -10.20 0.92 27.29
N LEU A 84 -9.07 0.64 26.65
CA LEU A 84 -8.81 1.05 25.26
C LEU A 84 -9.74 0.35 24.26
N SER A 85 -9.97 -0.96 24.44
CA SER A 85 -10.79 -1.77 23.53
C SER A 85 -12.26 -1.38 23.59
N ASN A 86 -12.71 -0.90 24.75
CA ASN A 86 -14.08 -0.41 24.97
C ASN A 86 -14.19 1.12 24.82
N PHE A 87 -13.09 1.80 24.45
CA PHE A 87 -13.12 3.26 24.31
C PHE A 87 -14.07 3.64 23.18
N PRO A 88 -15.04 4.54 23.41
CA PRO A 88 -15.95 4.96 22.37
C PRO A 88 -15.17 5.72 21.28
N LEU A 89 -15.08 5.12 20.09
CA LEU A 89 -14.53 5.76 18.89
C LEU A 89 -15.55 6.74 18.30
N ILE A 90 -16.07 7.63 19.15
CA ILE A 90 -16.90 8.73 18.69
C ILE A 90 -15.92 9.76 18.14
N PRO A 91 -15.99 10.10 16.84
CA PRO A 91 -15.29 11.25 16.34
C PRO A 91 -15.76 12.43 17.19
N LYS A 92 -14.86 13.05 17.95
CA LYS A 92 -15.16 14.37 18.52
C LYS A 92 -15.65 15.23 17.35
N PRO A 93 -16.66 16.10 17.52
CA PRO A 93 -16.93 17.13 16.53
C PRO A 93 -15.62 17.90 16.41
N GLN A 94 -14.85 17.59 15.37
CA GLN A 94 -13.55 18.20 15.17
C GLN A 94 -13.80 19.70 15.04
N ASP A 95 -12.88 20.52 15.54
CA ASP A 95 -12.67 21.83 14.91
C ASP A 95 -12.63 21.56 13.41
N THR A 96 -13.67 22.02 12.70
CA THR A 96 -14.06 21.42 11.42
C THR A 96 -12.95 21.64 10.41
N VAL A 97 -12.09 20.63 10.21
CA VAL A 97 -11.05 20.69 9.18
C VAL A 97 -11.79 20.85 7.87
N LYS A 98 -11.67 22.04 7.28
CA LYS A 98 -12.39 22.38 6.07
C LYS A 98 -11.97 21.40 4.98
N ASN A 99 -12.96 20.74 4.39
CA ASN A 99 -12.71 19.87 3.24
C ASN A 99 -12.03 20.66 2.12
N ASN A 100 -10.94 20.11 1.60
CA ASN A 100 -10.20 20.69 0.48
C ASN A 100 -10.84 20.39 -0.90
N LEU A 101 -11.93 19.62 -0.91
CA LEU A 101 -12.77 19.32 -2.07
C LEU A 101 -14.22 19.78 -1.84
N PRO A 102 -14.86 20.43 -2.83
CA PRO A 102 -16.32 20.65 -2.85
C PRO A 102 -17.09 19.33 -2.83
N LEU A 103 -18.31 19.32 -2.27
CA LEU A 103 -19.15 18.12 -2.15
C LEU A 103 -19.34 17.38 -3.49
N LYS A 104 -19.60 18.10 -4.58
CA LYS A 104 -19.74 17.52 -5.92
C LYS A 104 -18.48 16.79 -6.40
N GLN A 105 -17.30 17.34 -6.10
CA GLN A 105 -16.02 16.72 -6.43
C GLN A 105 -15.73 15.51 -5.54
N GLN A 106 -16.15 15.53 -4.26
CA GLN A 106 -16.07 14.35 -3.39
C GLN A 106 -16.94 13.20 -3.92
N GLN A 107 -18.17 13.50 -4.35
CA GLN A 107 -19.06 12.53 -4.97
C GLN A 107 -18.50 12.01 -6.31
N ALA A 108 -17.92 12.90 -7.12
CA ALA A 108 -17.22 12.53 -8.36
C ALA A 108 -16.03 11.59 -8.09
N LEU A 109 -15.19 11.90 -7.09
CA LEU A 109 -14.09 11.04 -6.67
C LEU A 109 -14.59 9.66 -6.22
N SER A 110 -15.67 9.61 -5.44
CA SER A 110 -16.25 8.33 -4.99
C SER A 110 -16.78 7.49 -6.16
N ARG A 111 -17.43 8.14 -7.15
CA ARG A 111 -17.88 7.47 -8.38
C ARG A 111 -16.71 6.91 -9.19
N LEU A 112 -15.65 7.71 -9.40
CA LEU A 112 -14.43 7.27 -10.08
C LEU A 112 -13.76 6.08 -9.38
N GLN A 113 -13.70 6.09 -8.04
CA GLN A 113 -13.09 5.00 -7.26
C GLN A 113 -13.87 3.68 -7.34
N LYS A 114 -15.20 3.75 -7.40
CA LYS A 114 -16.09 2.58 -7.44
C LYS A 114 -16.31 2.05 -8.87
N ASP A 115 -15.81 2.75 -9.89
CA ASP A 115 -16.04 2.38 -11.28
C ASP A 115 -15.11 1.25 -11.73
N GLU A 116 -15.65 0.03 -11.74
CA GLU A 116 -14.97 -1.18 -12.20
C GLU A 116 -14.93 -1.32 -13.73
N SER A 117 -15.44 -0.37 -14.51
CA SER A 117 -15.30 -0.39 -15.97
C SER A 117 -13.99 0.25 -16.47
N ILE A 118 -13.36 1.12 -15.66
CA ILE A 118 -12.19 1.89 -16.08
C ILE A 118 -10.92 1.63 -15.26
N ILE A 119 -9.78 1.83 -15.90
CA ILE A 119 -8.45 1.87 -15.29
C ILE A 119 -7.90 3.30 -15.44
N ILE A 120 -7.42 3.85 -14.33
CA ILE A 120 -6.80 5.18 -14.25
C ILE A 120 -5.34 5.00 -13.84
N LYS A 121 -4.40 5.50 -14.66
CA LYS A 121 -2.96 5.36 -14.43
C LYS A 121 -2.21 6.66 -14.77
N GLU A 122 -1.03 6.82 -14.18
CA GLU A 122 -0.07 7.83 -14.63
C GLU A 122 0.37 7.50 -16.07
N ALA A 123 0.46 8.52 -16.92
CA ALA A 123 1.05 8.38 -18.25
C ALA A 123 2.56 8.16 -18.12
N ASP A 124 3.12 7.29 -18.96
CA ASP A 124 4.57 7.05 -19.05
C ASP A 124 5.37 8.33 -19.33
N LYS A 125 4.76 9.28 -20.05
CA LYS A 125 5.36 10.57 -20.43
C LYS A 125 4.40 11.72 -20.12
N GLY A 126 4.94 12.80 -19.56
CA GLY A 126 4.25 14.10 -19.48
C GLY A 126 3.39 14.35 -18.23
N GLY A 127 3.47 13.52 -17.19
CA GLY A 127 2.79 13.78 -15.91
C GLY A 127 1.25 13.84 -16.00
N THR A 128 0.68 13.35 -17.10
CA THR A 128 -0.76 13.31 -17.34
C THR A 128 -1.37 12.00 -16.85
N ILE A 129 -2.69 11.92 -16.86
CA ILE A 129 -3.46 10.74 -16.46
C ILE A 129 -4.02 10.08 -17.70
N VAL A 130 -3.90 8.76 -17.79
CA VAL A 130 -4.51 7.94 -18.84
C VAL A 130 -5.72 7.20 -18.25
N ILE A 131 -6.84 7.24 -18.97
CA ILE A 131 -8.07 6.51 -18.63
C ILE A 131 -8.37 5.51 -19.74
N MET A 132 -8.49 4.24 -19.38
CA MET A 132 -8.75 3.14 -20.32
C MET A 132 -9.92 2.30 -19.83
N ASP A 133 -10.62 1.68 -20.78
CA ASP A 133 -11.53 0.59 -20.47
C ASP A 133 -10.72 -0.58 -19.87
N ARG A 134 -11.24 -1.18 -18.79
CA ARG A 134 -10.54 -2.23 -18.04
C ARG A 134 -10.36 -3.50 -18.86
N ILE A 135 -11.38 -3.89 -19.63
CA ILE A 135 -11.33 -5.09 -20.48
C ILE A 135 -10.32 -4.88 -21.61
N TYR A 136 -10.41 -3.74 -22.31
CA TYR A 136 -9.47 -3.38 -23.35
C TYR A 136 -8.02 -3.35 -22.84
N TYR A 137 -7.78 -2.74 -21.66
CA TYR A 137 -6.46 -2.69 -21.05
C TYR A 137 -5.91 -4.09 -20.75
N ARG A 138 -6.72 -4.97 -20.15
CA ARG A 138 -6.35 -6.36 -19.86
C ARG A 138 -5.99 -7.11 -21.13
N ASP A 139 -6.86 -7.07 -22.13
CA ASP A 139 -6.72 -7.87 -23.35
C ASP A 139 -5.51 -7.41 -24.16
N THR A 140 -5.34 -6.09 -24.33
CA THR A 140 -4.16 -5.52 -24.98
C THR A 140 -2.86 -5.88 -24.25
N THR A 141 -2.87 -5.85 -22.91
CA THR A 141 -1.69 -6.25 -22.12
C THR A 141 -1.37 -7.72 -22.34
N GLN A 142 -2.38 -8.59 -22.35
CA GLN A 142 -2.19 -10.03 -22.55
C GLN A 142 -1.68 -10.33 -23.97
N GLU A 143 -2.22 -9.68 -25.00
CA GLU A 143 -1.73 -9.79 -26.37
C GLU A 143 -0.27 -9.37 -26.50
N GLN A 144 0.12 -8.25 -25.89
CA GLN A 144 1.50 -7.78 -25.88
C GLN A 144 2.44 -8.76 -25.18
N LEU A 145 2.06 -9.29 -24.02
CA LEU A 145 2.86 -10.28 -23.28
C LEU A 145 2.98 -11.61 -24.04
N ASN A 146 1.95 -11.99 -24.80
CA ASN A 146 1.96 -13.21 -25.61
C ASN A 146 2.72 -13.05 -26.94
N ALA A 147 3.16 -11.84 -27.29
CA ALA A 147 3.88 -11.59 -28.52
C ALA A 147 5.30 -12.20 -28.47
N LYS A 148 5.42 -13.44 -28.94
CA LYS A 148 6.67 -14.23 -28.96
C LYS A 148 7.83 -13.60 -29.76
N GLN A 149 7.52 -12.59 -30.58
CA GLN A 149 8.53 -11.78 -31.25
C GLN A 149 9.34 -10.92 -30.26
N TYR A 150 8.71 -10.46 -29.17
CA TYR A 150 9.32 -9.54 -28.21
C TYR A 150 9.58 -10.19 -26.85
N TYR A 151 8.73 -11.12 -26.42
CA TYR A 151 8.82 -11.76 -25.11
C TYR A 151 8.99 -13.27 -25.23
N ARG A 152 9.67 -13.86 -24.25
CA ARG A 152 9.82 -15.31 -24.10
C ARG A 152 9.52 -15.69 -22.66
N GLU A 153 8.63 -16.67 -22.49
CA GLU A 153 8.35 -17.25 -21.19
C GLU A 153 9.56 -18.03 -20.67
N LEU A 154 9.89 -17.85 -19.39
CA LEU A 154 10.99 -18.54 -18.74
C LEU A 154 10.46 -19.72 -17.94
N ASN A 155 11.03 -20.91 -18.15
CA ASN A 155 10.62 -22.13 -17.45
C ASN A 155 10.95 -22.09 -15.95
N ASN A 156 11.93 -21.29 -15.53
CA ASN A 156 12.39 -21.17 -14.16
C ASN A 156 12.65 -19.69 -13.82
N ASN A 157 12.42 -19.31 -12.56
CA ASN A 157 12.84 -18.00 -12.07
C ASN A 157 14.38 -17.94 -12.01
N MET A 158 14.97 -17.08 -12.84
CA MET A 158 16.42 -16.88 -12.94
C MET A 158 16.92 -15.64 -12.16
N ASP A 159 16.06 -14.98 -11.38
CA ASP A 159 16.36 -13.69 -10.73
C ASP A 159 17.63 -13.77 -9.88
N LYS A 160 17.81 -14.87 -9.13
CA LYS A 160 19.00 -15.07 -8.29
C LYS A 160 20.29 -15.15 -9.13
N GLU A 161 20.24 -15.83 -10.27
CA GLU A 161 21.39 -15.95 -11.16
C GLU A 161 21.69 -14.64 -11.86
N THR A 162 20.66 -13.99 -12.41
CA THR A 162 20.74 -12.66 -13.02
C THR A 162 21.33 -11.65 -12.04
N MET A 163 20.85 -11.61 -10.79
CA MET A 163 21.38 -10.72 -9.76
C MET A 163 22.84 -11.03 -9.40
N ARG A 164 23.24 -12.31 -9.33
CA ARG A 164 24.65 -12.66 -9.15
C ARG A 164 25.51 -12.17 -10.31
N ASN A 165 25.04 -12.31 -11.55
CA ASN A 165 25.76 -11.87 -12.74
C ASN A 165 25.88 -10.35 -12.80
N ILE A 166 24.80 -9.62 -12.47
CA ILE A 166 24.82 -8.16 -12.31
C ILE A 166 25.85 -7.75 -11.24
N ASN A 167 25.85 -8.40 -10.07
CA ASN A 167 26.81 -8.10 -9.01
C ASN A 167 28.26 -8.37 -9.42
N LYS A 168 28.52 -9.45 -10.17
CA LYS A 168 29.84 -9.75 -10.75
C LYS A 168 30.27 -8.65 -11.75
N LEU A 169 29.35 -8.12 -12.55
CA LEU A 169 29.64 -7.03 -13.48
C LEU A 169 29.94 -5.73 -12.73
N ILE A 170 29.17 -5.41 -11.71
CA ILE A 170 29.38 -4.23 -10.85
C ILE A 170 30.73 -4.31 -10.13
N SER A 171 31.13 -5.48 -9.62
CA SER A 171 32.42 -5.65 -8.96
C SER A 171 33.61 -5.61 -9.94
N LYS A 172 33.40 -6.09 -11.18
CA LYS A 172 34.41 -6.08 -12.25
C LYS A 172 34.63 -4.69 -12.86
N PHE A 173 33.60 -3.84 -12.91
CA PHE A 173 33.66 -2.49 -13.50
C PHE A 173 33.25 -1.37 -12.52
N PRO A 174 33.94 -1.23 -11.36
CA PRO A 174 33.49 -0.37 -10.27
C PRO A 174 33.55 1.13 -10.58
N HIS A 175 34.23 1.52 -11.66
CA HIS A 175 34.39 2.92 -12.09
C HIS A 175 33.37 3.35 -13.18
N CYS A 176 32.69 2.41 -13.84
CA CYS A 176 31.68 2.71 -14.86
C CYS A 176 30.24 2.69 -14.33
N THR A 177 29.99 2.15 -13.13
CA THR A 177 28.65 1.92 -12.59
C THR A 177 28.25 2.89 -11.48
N THR A 178 28.84 4.10 -11.43
CA THR A 178 28.61 5.10 -10.37
C THR A 178 27.13 5.50 -10.21
N ILE A 179 26.29 5.30 -11.24
CA ILE A 179 24.86 5.66 -11.22
C ILE A 179 23.99 4.65 -10.42
N LEU A 180 24.45 3.41 -10.21
CA LEU A 180 23.66 2.36 -9.52
C LEU A 180 23.94 2.24 -8.01
N ARG A 181 24.89 3.01 -7.45
CA ARG A 181 25.25 2.91 -6.03
C ARG A 181 24.25 3.56 -5.05
N ASN A 182 23.26 4.32 -5.54
CA ASN A 182 22.28 5.03 -4.70
C ASN A 182 20.97 4.26 -4.45
N LEU A 183 20.94 2.93 -4.67
CA LEU A 183 19.79 2.06 -4.38
C LEU A 183 20.05 1.11 -3.20
N ARG A 184 20.78 1.56 -2.18
CA ARG A 184 20.95 0.85 -0.90
C ARG A 184 20.22 1.57 0.22
#